data_AF-A0A7C1THM6-F1
#
_entry.id   AF-A0A7C1THM6-F1
#
_cell.length_a   1.000
_cell.length_b   1.000
_cell.length_c   1.000
_cell.angle_alpha   90.00
_cell.angle_beta   90.00
_cell.angle_gamma   90.00
#
_symmetry.space_group_name_H-M   'P 1'
#
loop_
_entity.id
_entity.type
_entity.pdbx_description
1 polymer ?
#
loop_
_entity_poly.entity_id
_entity_poly.type
_entity_poly.pdbx_seq_one_letter_code
_entity_poly.pdbx_strand_id
1 'polypeptide(L)' 'MHAIQVHIDETLDAHALQEVADSLRAIPHVEQVACNSNAPHELLVEYDEHHVQAMDIVDRLHQRGLHPDVISG' A
#
# COMPACT_ATOMS: atom_id res chain seq x y z
N MET A 1 2.79 4.74 15.41
CA MET A 1 3.12 3.83 14.29
C MET A 1 1.89 2.98 14.06
N HIS A 2 1.29 3.14 12.88
CA HIS A 2 0.08 2.43 12.47
C HIS A 2 0.39 1.57 11.25
N ALA A 3 -0.44 0.56 11.04
CA ALA A 3 -0.34 -0.30 9.89
C ALA A 3 -1.73 -0.46 9.26
N ILE A 4 -1.79 -0.39 7.93
CA ILE A 4 -2.98 -0.74 7.18
C ILE A 4 -2.67 -1.91 6.24
N GLN A 5 -3.65 -2.79 6.08
CA GLN A 5 -3.63 -3.81 5.06
C GLN A 5 -4.51 -3.38 3.90
N VAL A 6 -3.92 -3.32 2.72
CA VAL A 6 -4.55 -2.87 1.49
C VAL A 6 -4.62 -4.02 0.51
N HIS A 7 -5.82 -4.32 0.01
CA HIS A 7 -6.02 -5.16 -1.17
C HIS A 7 -6.03 -4.28 -2.42
N ILE A 8 -5.54 -4.79 -3.54
CA ILE A 8 -5.66 -4.13 -4.85
C ILE A 8 -6.49 -5.05 -5.74
N ASP A 9 -7.62 -4.56 -6.25
CA ASP A 9 -8.54 -5.36 -7.08
C ASP A 9 -7.94 -5.73 -8.45
N GLU A 10 -6.96 -4.96 -8.93
CA GLU A 10 -6.26 -5.25 -10.18
C GLU A 10 -5.51 -6.58 -10.11
N THR A 11 -5.54 -7.31 -11.23
CA THR A 11 -4.62 -8.42 -11.44
C THR A 11 -3.21 -7.88 -11.71
N LEU A 12 -2.43 -7.67 -10.65
CA LEU A 12 -1.02 -7.30 -10.74
C LEU A 12 -0.14 -8.56 -10.86
N ASP A 13 0.84 -8.54 -11.74
CA ASP A 13 1.92 -9.52 -11.66
C ASP A 13 2.90 -9.15 -10.54
N ALA A 14 3.85 -10.05 -10.24
CA ALA A 14 4.82 -9.82 -9.18
C ALA A 14 5.68 -8.57 -9.41
N HIS A 15 5.92 -8.19 -10.66
CA HIS A 15 6.69 -7.00 -11.01
C HIS A 15 5.89 -5.73 -10.69
N ALA A 16 4.64 -5.66 -11.19
CA ALA A 16 3.74 -4.54 -10.96
C ALA A 16 3.46 -4.34 -9.46
N LEU A 17 3.26 -5.42 -8.69
CA LEU A 17 3.08 -5.33 -7.24
C LEU A 17 4.33 -4.78 -6.54
N GLN A 18 5.53 -5.18 -6.99
CA GLN A 18 6.78 -4.65 -6.45
C GLN A 18 6.96 -3.16 -6.78
N GLU A 19 6.63 -2.72 -7.99
CA GLU A 19 6.63 -1.30 -8.37
C GLU A 19 5.62 -0.46 -7.58
N VAL A 20 4.50 -1.05 -7.19
CA VAL A 20 3.54 -0.41 -6.27
C VAL A 20 4.19 -0.23 -4.90
N ALA A 21 4.72 -1.31 -4.33
CA ALA A 21 5.38 -1.30 -3.03
C ALA A 21 6.54 -0.30 -2.96
N ASP A 22 7.37 -0.24 -4.00
CA ASP A 22 8.51 0.69 -4.06
C ASP A 22 8.07 2.15 -4.13
N SER A 23 6.94 2.45 -4.78
CA SER A 23 6.41 3.83 -4.75
C SER A 23 5.85 4.22 -3.39
N LEU A 24 5.24 3.28 -2.67
CA LEU A 24 4.70 3.53 -1.34
C LEU A 24 5.84 3.77 -0.35
N ARG A 25 6.95 3.04 -0.47
CA ARG A 25 8.18 3.27 0.30
C ARG A 25 8.82 4.64 0.03
N ALA A 26 8.56 5.23 -1.13
CA ALA A 26 9.06 6.56 -1.47
C ALA A 26 8.22 7.69 -0.83
N ILE A 27 7.07 7.38 -0.22
CA ILE A 27 6.27 8.36 0.51
C ILE A 27 6.99 8.69 1.83
N PRO A 28 7.29 9.97 2.11
CA PRO A 28 7.87 10.36 3.40
C PRO A 28 7.00 9.86 4.56
N HIS A 29 7.61 9.34 5.61
CA HIS A 29 6.93 8.80 6.80
C HIS A 29 6.14 7.49 6.59
N VAL A 30 6.23 6.87 5.42
CA VAL A 30 6.01 5.43 5.29
C VAL A 30 7.28 4.72 5.73
N GLU A 31 7.16 3.87 6.74
CA GLU A 31 8.30 3.19 7.35
C GLU A 31 8.56 1.84 6.68
N GLN A 32 7.49 1.10 6.39
CA GLN A 32 7.60 -0.24 5.81
C GLN A 32 6.46 -0.53 4.84
N VAL A 33 6.78 -1.27 3.78
CA VAL A 33 5.79 -1.84 2.86
C VAL A 33 6.18 -3.28 2.57
N ALA A 34 5.28 -4.21 2.86
CA ALA A 34 5.47 -5.64 2.63
C ALA A 34 4.36 -6.20 1.75
N CYS A 35 4.75 -6.97 0.73
CA CYS A 35 3.81 -7.73 -0.09
C CYS A 35 3.48 -9.05 0.62
N ASN A 36 2.20 -9.41 0.68
CA ASN A 36 1.79 -10.67 1.28
C ASN A 36 2.04 -11.83 0.29
N SER A 37 3.01 -12.70 0.58
CA SER A 37 3.29 -13.87 -0.27
C SER A 37 2.16 -14.90 -0.31
N ASN A 38 1.28 -14.90 0.69
CA ASN A 38 0.17 -15.85 0.81
C ASN A 38 -1.14 -15.31 0.22
N ALA A 39 -1.22 -14.00 -0.01
CA ALA A 39 -2.39 -13.33 -0.58
C ALA A 39 -1.93 -12.40 -1.71
N PRO A 40 -2.06 -12.82 -2.98
CA PRO A 40 -1.69 -11.98 -4.10
C PRO A 40 -2.48 -10.67 -4.04
N HIS A 41 -1.80 -9.57 -4.39
CA HIS A 41 -2.36 -8.21 -4.42
C HIS A 41 -2.65 -7.58 -3.06
N GLU A 42 -2.21 -8.19 -1.97
CA GLU A 42 -2.24 -7.55 -0.65
C GLU A 42 -0.89 -6.93 -0.26
N LEU A 43 -0.99 -5.75 0.34
CA LEU A 43 0.12 -4.97 0.87
C LEU A 43 -0.14 -4.64 2.34
N LEU A 44 0.88 -4.83 3.18
CA LEU A 44 0.93 -4.26 4.51
C LEU A 44 1.77 -2.98 4.46
N VAL A 45 1.19 -1.86 4.87
CA VAL A 45 1.85 -0.56 4.87
C VAL A 45 1.91 -0.04 6.30
N GLU A 46 3.12 0.16 6.81
CA GLU A 46 3.38 0.76 8.12
C GLU A 46 3.83 2.20 7.95
N TYR A 47 3.24 3.11 8.72
CA TYR A 47 3.47 4.55 8.60
C TYR A 47 3.32 5.27 9.95
N ASP A 48 3.86 6.49 10.00
CA ASP A 48 3.66 7.39 11.13
C ASP A 48 2.41 8.25 10.93
N GLU A 49 1.35 7.92 11.68
CA GLU A 49 0.04 8.59 11.64
C GLU A 49 0.11 10.09 11.96
N HIS A 50 1.16 10.55 12.66
CA HIS A 50 1.34 11.97 12.97
C HIS A 50 1.73 12.79 11.74
N HIS A 51 2.18 12.13 10.67
CA HIS A 51 2.71 12.75 9.46
C HIS A 51 1.98 12.35 8.18
N VAL A 52 1.46 11.12 8.11
CA VAL A 52 0.73 10.57 6.95
C VAL A 52 -0.52 9.86 7.45
N GLN A 53 -1.65 10.05 6.77
CA GLN A 53 -2.86 9.27 7.08
C GLN A 53 -3.03 8.08 6.13
N ALA A 54 -3.76 7.06 6.57
CA ALA A 54 -4.11 5.91 5.74
C ALA A 54 -4.73 6.33 4.39
N MET A 55 -5.59 7.35 4.40
CA MET A 55 -6.23 7.83 3.18
C MET A 55 -5.25 8.46 2.19
N ASP A 56 -4.17 9.09 2.64
CA ASP A 56 -3.14 9.62 1.73
C ASP A 56 -2.45 8.49 0.96
N ILE A 57 -2.24 7.34 1.61
CA ILE A 57 -1.66 6.12 1.00
C ILE A 57 -2.63 5.55 -0.05
N VAL A 58 -3.92 5.46 0.29
CA VAL A 58 -4.99 4.98 -0.60
C VAL A 58 -5.14 5.91 -1.81
N ASP A 59 -5.15 7.23 -1.61
CA ASP A 59 -5.26 8.21 -2.68
C ASP A 59 -4.07 8.15 -3.65
N ARG A 60 -2.87 7.86 -3.16
CA ARG A 60 -1.69 7.63 -4.02
C ARG A 60 -1.85 6.43 -4.92
N LEU A 61 -2.47 5.37 -4.44
CA LEU A 61 -2.77 4.19 -5.24
C LEU A 61 -3.86 4.50 -6.28
N HIS A 62 -4.92 5.21 -5.90
CA HIS A 62 -5.94 5.70 -6.83
C HIS A 62 -5.35 6.60 -7.94
N GLN A 63 -4.41 7.49 -7.61
CA GLN A 63 -3.73 8.35 -8.59
C GLN A 63 -2.93 7.56 -9.64
N ARG A 64 -2.59 6.29 -9.35
CA ARG A 64 -1.94 5.38 -10.29
C ARG A 64 -2.94 4.57 -11.13
N GLY A 65 -4.25 4.80 -10.96
CA GLY A 65 -5.30 4.06 -11.64
C GLY A 65 -5.58 2.68 -11.03
N LEU A 66 -5.13 2.45 -9.78
CA LEU A 66 -5.43 1.24 -9.03
C LEU A 66 -6.69 1.43 -8.19
N HIS A 67 -7.36 0.33 -7.85
CA HIS A 67 -8.53 0.29 -6.98
C HIS A 67 -8.15 -0.42 -5.67
N PRO A 68 -7.49 0.30 -4.74
CA PRO A 68 -7.20 -0.21 -3.40
C PRO A 68 -8.44 -0.28 -2.52
N ASP A 69 -8.52 -1.30 -1.67
CA ASP A 69 -9.45 -1.36 -0.54
C ASP A 69 -8.71 -1.64 0.77
N VAL A 70 -9.10 -0.96 1.85
CA VAL A 70 -8.46 -1.15 3.17
C VAL A 70 -9.20 -2.26 3.90
N ILE A 71 -8.56 -3.42 4.01
CA ILE A 71 -9.15 -4.60 4.66
C ILE A 71 -9.03 -4.52 6.18
N SER A 72 -7.95 -3.92 6.68
CA SER A 72 -7.71 -3.71 8.11
C SER A 72 -6.84 -2.50 8.38
N GLY A 73 -7.03 -1.87 9.55
CA GLY A 73 -6.32 -0.68 10.00
C GLY A 73 -6.58 -0.35 11.46
#